data_AF-A0A7J5UW49-F1
#
_entry.id   AF-A0A7J5UW49-F1
#
_cell.length_a   1.000
_cell.length_b   1.000
_cell.length_c   1.000
_cell.angle_alpha   90.00
_cell.angle_beta   90.00
_cell.angle_gamma   90.00
#
_symmetry.space_group_name_H-M   'P 1'
#
loop_
_entity.id
_entity.type
_entity.pdbx_description
1 polymer ?
#
loop_
_entity_poly.entity_id
_entity_poly.type
_entity_poly.pdbx_seq_one_letter_code
_entity_poly.pdbx_strand_id
1 'polypeptide(L)'
;MKTGDFTIDGSSVPVGGKLSFGITAIEGSAPITNLRIRRIAGGKTITELDKGLYIPQGGLDYTFNAVKSAEAIETWTFMVMNANRDTTQFSLTVLLGEGSAYGPVLHFPSIIIGMQNHSSLPQYLDLHSGALYTSTSVSGHEAAIDMVGFVYQTGGVMSPTLCCPAYSGSSSVTGHYPAITNWVTRNSTLYDYYTSDNQLISEAQFDGAANDSLLVSAYKPGNVSGLCKYAYAGRVIPFKTEDGKYGMIKMKRSDIDTDGVMEFEVKIQP
;
A
#
# COMPACT_ATOMS: atom_id res chain seq x y z
N MET A 1 -19.44 14.65 -1.09
CA MET A 1 -18.90 13.75 -2.13
C MET A 1 -18.79 14.56 -3.41
N LYS A 2 -17.67 14.41 -4.13
CA LYS A 2 -17.50 15.02 -5.45
C LYS A 2 -18.40 14.33 -6.48
N THR A 3 -18.90 15.08 -7.46
CA THR A 3 -19.65 14.58 -8.63
C THR A 3 -18.72 14.57 -9.87
N GLY A 4 -18.90 13.62 -10.80
CA GLY A 4 -18.02 13.44 -11.97
C GLY A 4 -17.61 11.96 -12.17
N ASP A 5 -16.34 11.71 -12.48
CA ASP A 5 -15.74 10.37 -12.71
C ASP A 5 -15.62 9.49 -11.44
N PHE A 6 -16.46 9.72 -10.44
CA PHE A 6 -16.48 8.98 -9.18
C PHE A 6 -17.60 7.93 -9.18
N THR A 7 -17.38 6.84 -8.44
CA THR A 7 -18.37 5.80 -8.19
C THR A 7 -19.55 6.38 -7.43
N ILE A 8 -20.76 6.16 -7.95
CA ILE A 8 -22.03 6.62 -7.36
C ILE A 8 -22.81 5.46 -6.74
N ASP A 9 -23.76 5.79 -5.86
CA ASP A 9 -24.66 4.80 -5.26
C ASP A 9 -25.44 4.01 -6.32
N GLY A 10 -25.51 2.69 -6.13
CA GLY A 10 -26.14 1.75 -7.06
C GLY A 10 -25.29 1.41 -8.29
N SER A 11 -24.04 1.88 -8.40
CA SER A 11 -23.17 1.54 -9.53
C SER A 11 -22.95 0.02 -9.62
N SER A 12 -23.16 -0.54 -10.81
CA SER A 12 -22.80 -1.93 -11.13
C SER A 12 -21.40 -1.97 -11.74
N VAL A 13 -20.45 -2.56 -11.02
CA VAL A 13 -19.03 -2.61 -11.41
C VAL A 13 -18.59 -4.07 -11.51
N PRO A 14 -17.95 -4.52 -12.60
CA PRO A 14 -17.41 -5.88 -12.68
C PRO A 14 -16.40 -6.15 -11.59
N VAL A 15 -16.20 -7.42 -11.22
CA VAL A 15 -15.14 -7.82 -10.30
C VAL A 15 -13.76 -7.39 -10.82
N GLY A 16 -12.93 -6.84 -9.95
CA GLY A 16 -11.64 -6.22 -10.30
C GLY A 16 -11.76 -4.79 -10.85
N GLY A 17 -12.98 -4.29 -11.09
CA GLY A 17 -13.20 -2.96 -11.64
C GLY A 17 -12.82 -1.86 -10.66
N LYS A 18 -12.26 -0.76 -11.19
CA LYS A 18 -11.85 0.41 -10.40
C LYS A 18 -13.05 1.07 -9.74
N LEU A 19 -12.91 1.35 -8.45
CA LEU A 19 -13.79 2.21 -7.67
C LEU A 19 -13.02 3.46 -7.29
N SER A 20 -13.65 4.63 -7.44
CA SER A 20 -13.05 5.90 -7.05
C SER A 20 -14.06 6.73 -6.27
N PHE A 21 -13.66 7.21 -5.11
CA PHE A 21 -14.52 7.97 -4.21
C PHE A 21 -13.88 9.31 -3.93
N GLY A 22 -14.61 10.40 -4.22
CA GLY A 22 -14.18 11.76 -3.91
C GLY A 22 -14.79 12.24 -2.59
N ILE A 23 -13.99 12.28 -1.53
CA ILE A 23 -14.39 12.72 -0.19
C ILE A 23 -14.05 14.20 -0.05
N THR A 24 -15.04 14.99 0.34
CA THR A 24 -14.89 16.40 0.70
C THR A 24 -15.53 16.63 2.06
N ALA A 25 -14.83 17.27 2.97
CA ALA A 25 -15.39 17.73 4.24
C ALA A 25 -14.89 19.12 4.55
N ILE A 26 -15.76 19.97 5.09
CA ILE A 26 -15.39 21.32 5.53
C ILE A 26 -15.22 21.25 7.04
N GLU A 27 -14.19 21.89 7.56
CA GLU A 27 -14.00 22.05 9.00
C GLU A 27 -15.21 22.78 9.60
N GLY A 28 -15.75 22.20 10.67
CA GLY A 28 -16.79 22.86 11.46
C GLY A 28 -16.15 23.82 12.46
N SER A 29 -16.45 23.62 13.73
CA SER A 29 -15.88 24.39 14.85
C SER A 29 -14.47 23.93 15.29
N ALA A 30 -13.92 22.87 14.68
CA ALA A 30 -12.65 22.28 15.09
C ALA A 30 -11.92 21.62 13.91
N PRO A 31 -10.58 21.47 14.00
CA PRO A 31 -9.78 20.80 12.98
C PRO A 31 -10.26 19.38 12.67
N ILE A 32 -10.20 18.96 11.40
CA ILE A 32 -10.42 17.56 11.02
C ILE A 32 -9.22 16.72 11.46
N THR A 33 -9.49 15.61 12.15
CA THR A 33 -8.47 14.76 12.77
C THR A 33 -8.46 13.32 12.27
N ASN A 34 -9.54 12.85 11.62
CA ASN A 34 -9.59 11.49 11.12
C ASN A 34 -10.46 11.36 9.87
N LEU A 35 -10.01 10.51 8.95
CA LEU A 35 -10.80 9.96 7.86
C LEU A 35 -10.79 8.44 7.99
N ARG A 36 -11.98 7.84 8.03
CA ARG A 36 -12.15 6.39 8.05
C ARG A 36 -13.04 5.95 6.89
N ILE A 37 -12.59 4.92 6.17
CA ILE A 37 -13.34 4.29 5.08
C ILE A 37 -13.49 2.82 5.42
N ARG A 38 -14.74 2.36 5.41
CA ARG A 38 -15.10 0.97 5.65
C ARG A 38 -15.93 0.44 4.49
N ARG A 39 -15.81 -0.85 4.26
CA ARG A 39 -16.68 -1.59 3.35
C ARG A 39 -17.29 -2.78 4.08
N ILE A 40 -18.56 -3.03 3.85
CA ILE A 40 -19.23 -4.28 4.20
C ILE A 40 -19.34 -5.11 2.93
N ALA A 41 -18.75 -6.30 2.93
CA ALA A 41 -18.75 -7.22 1.80
C ALA A 41 -18.77 -8.66 2.34
N GLY A 42 -19.64 -9.53 1.80
CA GLY A 42 -19.79 -10.91 2.29
C GLY A 42 -20.17 -11.00 3.78
N GLY A 43 -20.94 -10.03 4.28
CA GLY A 43 -21.32 -9.93 5.70
C GLY A 43 -20.20 -9.50 6.66
N LYS A 44 -18.99 -9.21 6.16
CA LYS A 44 -17.85 -8.77 6.96
C LYS A 44 -17.62 -7.28 6.80
N THR A 45 -17.34 -6.60 7.92
CA THR A 45 -16.86 -5.21 7.89
C THR A 45 -15.35 -5.20 7.72
N ILE A 46 -14.87 -4.52 6.70
CA ILE A 46 -13.46 -4.34 6.34
C ILE A 46 -13.13 -2.86 6.53
N THR A 47 -12.09 -2.56 7.29
CA THR A 47 -11.52 -1.22 7.34
C THR A 47 -10.55 -1.07 6.18
N GLU A 48 -10.90 -0.22 5.22
CA GLU A 48 -10.13 0.02 4.00
C GLU A 48 -9.12 1.16 4.20
N LEU A 49 -9.47 2.13 5.05
CA LEU A 49 -8.60 3.23 5.47
C LEU A 49 -8.99 3.69 6.89
N ASP A 50 -8.00 3.92 7.73
CA ASP A 50 -8.15 4.68 8.98
C ASP A 50 -6.95 5.61 9.14
N LYS A 51 -7.13 6.88 8.78
CA LYS A 51 -6.05 7.85 8.64
C LYS A 51 -6.20 8.97 9.65
N GLY A 52 -5.19 9.11 10.51
CA GLY A 52 -4.99 10.30 11.33
C GLY A 52 -4.62 11.50 10.46
N LEU A 53 -5.23 12.65 10.74
CA LEU A 53 -5.06 13.91 10.01
C LEU A 53 -4.93 15.06 11.01
N TYR A 54 -4.51 16.22 10.54
CA TYR A 54 -4.67 17.48 11.26
C TYR A 54 -4.87 18.60 10.26
N ILE A 55 -6.14 18.93 9.98
CA ILE A 55 -6.53 19.97 9.03
C ILE A 55 -7.21 21.08 9.82
N PRO A 56 -6.49 22.14 10.22
CA PRO A 56 -7.06 23.21 11.03
C PRO A 56 -7.95 24.16 10.22
N GLN A 57 -7.71 24.30 8.91
CA GLN A 57 -8.43 25.18 7.99
C GLN A 57 -8.37 24.61 6.56
N GLY A 58 -9.33 24.97 5.71
CA GLY A 58 -9.32 24.69 4.26
C GLY A 58 -9.99 23.39 3.82
N GLY A 59 -10.53 22.61 4.76
CA GLY A 59 -11.27 21.39 4.49
C GLY A 59 -10.41 20.20 4.07
N LEU A 60 -11.01 19.02 4.13
CA LEU A 60 -10.49 17.81 3.53
C LEU A 60 -10.95 17.73 2.07
N ASP A 61 -10.00 17.55 1.17
CA ASP A 61 -10.22 17.07 -0.19
C ASP A 61 -9.38 15.82 -0.42
N TYR A 62 -10.04 14.67 -0.60
CA TYR A 62 -9.37 13.38 -0.70
C TYR A 62 -10.05 12.45 -1.71
N THR A 63 -9.24 11.84 -2.57
CA THR A 63 -9.69 10.77 -3.46
C THR A 63 -9.20 9.42 -2.95
N PHE A 64 -10.13 8.49 -2.74
CA PHE A 64 -9.82 7.12 -2.36
C PHE A 64 -10.13 6.17 -3.53
N ASN A 65 -9.15 5.34 -3.89
CA ASN A 65 -9.29 4.34 -4.94
C ASN A 65 -9.31 2.93 -4.34
N ALA A 66 -10.21 2.09 -4.84
CA ALA A 66 -10.33 0.69 -4.50
C ALA A 66 -10.70 -0.13 -5.74
N VAL A 67 -10.86 -1.44 -5.55
CA VAL A 67 -11.31 -2.37 -6.59
C VAL A 67 -12.49 -3.15 -6.08
N LYS A 68 -13.45 -3.39 -6.97
CA LYS A 68 -14.65 -4.17 -6.69
C LYS A 68 -14.29 -5.63 -6.43
N SER A 69 -14.76 -6.20 -5.32
CA SER A 69 -14.61 -7.64 -5.05
C SER A 69 -15.71 -8.47 -5.73
N ALA A 70 -15.64 -9.79 -5.59
CA ALA A 70 -16.63 -10.72 -6.12
C ALA A 70 -17.97 -10.73 -5.36
N GLU A 71 -18.12 -9.91 -4.32
CA GLU A 71 -19.33 -9.88 -3.50
C GLU A 71 -20.47 -9.20 -4.26
N ALA A 72 -21.68 -9.77 -4.20
CA ALA A 72 -22.83 -9.26 -4.94
C ALA A 72 -23.18 -7.80 -4.58
N ILE A 73 -23.00 -7.45 -3.31
CA ILE A 73 -23.29 -6.13 -2.75
C ILE A 73 -22.12 -5.72 -1.86
N GLU A 74 -21.67 -4.48 -2.05
CA GLU A 74 -20.72 -3.81 -1.16
C GLU A 74 -21.31 -2.51 -0.64
N THR A 75 -21.42 -2.37 0.67
CA THR A 75 -21.79 -1.10 1.29
C THR A 75 -20.53 -0.38 1.76
N TRP A 76 -20.26 0.78 1.17
CA TRP A 76 -19.12 1.63 1.51
C TRP A 76 -19.57 2.73 2.46
N THR A 77 -18.81 2.96 3.52
CA THR A 77 -19.06 4.01 4.51
C THR A 77 -17.82 4.87 4.68
N PHE A 78 -18.01 6.18 4.56
CA PHE A 78 -16.98 7.21 4.69
C PHE A 78 -17.32 8.06 5.92
N MET A 79 -16.39 8.14 6.86
CA MET A 79 -16.56 8.86 8.11
C MET A 79 -15.43 9.86 8.28
N VAL A 80 -15.77 11.10 8.64
CA VAL A 80 -14.81 12.14 9.01
C VAL A 80 -15.06 12.55 10.45
N MET A 81 -14.00 12.76 11.22
CA MET A 81 -14.05 13.20 12.62
C MET A 81 -13.23 14.48 12.82
N ASN A 82 -13.72 15.38 13.67
CA ASN A 82 -12.97 16.57 14.11
C ASN A 82 -12.31 16.38 15.50
N ALA A 83 -11.54 17.38 15.95
CA ALA A 83 -10.87 17.34 17.26
C ALA A 83 -11.82 17.27 18.48
N ASN A 84 -13.07 17.70 18.33
CA ASN A 84 -14.12 17.57 19.34
C ASN A 84 -14.77 16.18 19.34
N ARG A 85 -14.35 15.28 18.44
CA ARG A 85 -14.93 13.95 18.18
C ARG A 85 -16.33 13.99 17.55
N ASP A 86 -16.75 15.13 17.01
CA ASP A 86 -17.95 15.17 16.16
C ASP A 86 -17.65 14.39 14.88
N THR A 87 -18.63 13.59 14.44
CA THR A 87 -18.49 12.77 13.24
C THR A 87 -19.59 13.09 12.23
N THR A 88 -19.24 13.00 10.96
CA THR A 88 -20.21 12.88 9.88
C THR A 88 -19.90 11.63 9.08
N GLN A 89 -20.95 10.96 8.60
CA GLN A 89 -20.80 9.76 7.80
C GLN A 89 -21.71 9.78 6.58
N PHE A 90 -21.24 9.18 5.50
CA PHE A 90 -21.99 8.94 4.28
C PHE A 90 -21.78 7.50 3.84
N SER A 91 -22.82 6.87 3.29
CA SER A 91 -22.75 5.53 2.76
C SER A 91 -23.32 5.44 1.35
N LEU A 92 -22.76 4.54 0.55
CA LEU A 92 -23.28 4.14 -0.74
C LEU A 92 -23.15 2.64 -0.93
N THR A 93 -23.86 2.12 -1.91
CA THR A 93 -23.85 0.72 -2.32
C THR A 93 -23.24 0.59 -3.71
N VAL A 94 -22.38 -0.41 -3.89
CA VAL A 94 -21.85 -0.82 -5.19
C VAL A 94 -22.27 -2.27 -5.44
N LEU A 95 -22.84 -2.53 -6.60
CA LEU A 95 -23.34 -3.83 -7.03
C LEU A 95 -22.30 -4.54 -7.89
N LEU A 96 -22.30 -5.87 -7.86
CA LEU A 96 -21.52 -6.66 -8.81
C LEU A 96 -22.12 -6.51 -10.21
N GLY A 97 -21.33 -5.96 -11.13
CA GLY A 97 -21.63 -5.89 -12.56
C GLY A 97 -21.20 -7.15 -13.31
N GLU A 98 -21.60 -7.25 -14.57
CA GLU A 98 -21.26 -8.39 -15.43
C GLU A 98 -19.79 -8.40 -15.85
N GLY A 99 -19.22 -9.60 -15.97
CA GLY A 99 -17.86 -9.82 -16.45
C GLY A 99 -16.78 -9.60 -15.39
N SER A 100 -15.55 -9.43 -15.85
CA SER A 100 -14.36 -9.19 -15.03
C SER A 100 -13.51 -8.11 -15.66
N ALA A 101 -12.99 -7.21 -14.83
CA ALA A 101 -12.07 -6.15 -15.22
C ALA A 101 -10.62 -6.45 -14.77
N TYR A 102 -10.32 -7.70 -14.42
CA TYR A 102 -8.96 -8.10 -14.10
C TYR A 102 -8.03 -7.92 -15.31
N GLY A 103 -6.88 -7.32 -15.06
CA GLY A 103 -5.91 -6.93 -16.07
C GLY A 103 -4.64 -7.79 -16.08
N PRO A 104 -3.74 -7.54 -17.04
CA PRO A 104 -2.42 -8.15 -17.04
C PRO A 104 -1.62 -7.73 -15.80
N VAL A 105 -0.49 -8.41 -15.56
CA VAL A 105 0.46 -8.06 -14.50
C VAL A 105 1.81 -7.70 -15.13
N LEU A 106 2.45 -6.66 -14.62
CA LEU A 106 3.89 -6.44 -14.81
C LEU A 106 4.64 -7.40 -13.89
N HIS A 107 5.67 -8.05 -14.42
CA HIS A 107 6.49 -9.01 -13.68
C HIS A 107 7.96 -8.66 -13.78
N PHE A 108 8.58 -8.42 -12.63
CA PHE A 108 10.01 -8.23 -12.48
C PHE A 108 10.60 -9.49 -11.83
N PRO A 109 11.26 -10.38 -12.60
CA PRO A 109 11.59 -11.74 -12.17
C PRO A 109 12.82 -11.84 -11.24
N SER A 110 13.60 -10.77 -11.11
CA SER A 110 14.67 -10.66 -10.12
C SER A 110 15.03 -9.20 -9.95
N ILE A 111 14.76 -8.68 -8.76
CA ILE A 111 15.22 -7.37 -8.29
C ILE A 111 16.21 -7.62 -7.17
N ILE A 112 17.37 -6.97 -7.26
CA ILE A 112 18.45 -7.11 -6.28
C ILE A 112 18.75 -5.72 -5.70
N ILE A 113 18.64 -5.59 -4.38
CA ILE A 113 18.98 -4.37 -3.64
C ILE A 113 19.99 -4.66 -2.53
N GLY A 114 20.83 -3.68 -2.25
CA GLY A 114 21.72 -3.70 -1.09
C GLY A 114 21.02 -3.19 0.17
N MET A 115 21.49 -3.66 1.32
CA MET A 115 21.13 -3.11 2.62
C MET A 115 21.83 -1.75 2.87
N GLN A 116 21.54 -1.11 4.01
CA GLN A 116 21.88 0.29 4.28
C GLN A 116 23.37 0.65 4.20
N ASN A 117 24.27 -0.32 4.41
CA ASN A 117 25.72 -0.12 4.34
C ASN A 117 26.34 -0.73 3.06
N HIS A 118 25.53 -1.28 2.16
CA HIS A 118 26.02 -1.85 0.91
C HIS A 118 26.48 -0.73 -0.04
N SER A 119 27.74 -0.76 -0.44
CA SER A 119 28.39 0.36 -1.15
C SER A 119 28.14 0.40 -2.66
N SER A 120 27.86 -0.74 -3.30
CA SER A 120 27.76 -0.83 -4.77
C SER A 120 26.38 -1.21 -5.33
N LEU A 121 25.43 -1.65 -4.50
CA LEU A 121 24.08 -2.01 -4.94
C LEU A 121 23.09 -0.89 -4.64
N PRO A 122 22.03 -0.74 -5.46
CA PRO A 122 20.96 0.22 -5.22
C PRO A 122 20.11 -0.16 -3.99
N GLN A 123 19.50 0.83 -3.35
CA GLN A 123 18.66 0.65 -2.16
C GLN A 123 17.21 1.12 -2.37
N TYR A 124 16.99 1.97 -3.38
CA TYR A 124 15.71 2.61 -3.66
C TYR A 124 15.08 1.99 -4.90
N LEU A 125 13.83 1.55 -4.78
CA LEU A 125 13.08 0.89 -5.84
C LEU A 125 11.81 1.68 -6.20
N ASP A 126 11.64 1.92 -7.49
CA ASP A 126 10.35 2.24 -8.12
C ASP A 126 9.64 0.92 -8.46
N LEU A 127 8.51 0.65 -7.81
CA LEU A 127 7.77 -0.59 -8.00
C LEU A 127 7.00 -0.63 -9.33
N HIS A 128 6.77 0.51 -9.96
CA HIS A 128 6.03 0.62 -11.22
C HIS A 128 6.89 0.21 -12.41
N SER A 129 8.18 0.56 -12.39
CA SER A 129 9.10 0.33 -13.50
C SER A 129 10.17 -0.73 -13.21
N GLY A 130 10.36 -1.11 -11.94
CA GLY A 130 11.49 -1.93 -11.52
C GLY A 130 12.81 -1.16 -11.50
N ALA A 131 12.79 0.17 -11.71
CA ALA A 131 14.00 0.99 -11.71
C ALA A 131 14.62 1.08 -10.31
N LEU A 132 15.95 1.01 -10.30
CA LEU A 132 16.74 0.94 -9.09
C LEU A 132 17.67 2.14 -8.99
N TYR A 133 17.75 2.73 -7.81
CA TYR A 133 18.60 3.89 -7.55
C TYR A 133 19.49 3.67 -6.34
N THR A 134 20.67 4.29 -6.39
CA THR A 134 21.61 4.38 -5.26
C THR A 134 21.42 5.72 -4.56
N SER A 135 22.05 5.90 -3.42
CA SER A 135 22.14 7.21 -2.74
C SER A 135 22.70 8.33 -3.64
N THR A 136 23.49 7.97 -4.66
CA THR A 136 24.06 8.95 -5.60
C THR A 136 23.18 9.25 -6.81
N SER A 137 22.26 8.35 -7.17
CA SER A 137 21.42 8.48 -8.38
C SER A 137 19.95 8.77 -8.10
N VAL A 138 19.53 8.77 -6.83
CA VAL A 138 18.11 8.98 -6.45
C VAL A 138 17.64 10.44 -6.60
N SER A 139 18.56 11.39 -6.74
CA SER A 139 18.20 12.80 -6.88
C SER A 139 17.38 13.05 -8.15
N GLY A 140 16.21 13.69 -8.00
CA GLY A 140 15.25 13.91 -9.09
C GLY A 140 14.28 12.75 -9.33
N HIS A 141 14.42 11.64 -8.59
CA HIS A 141 13.59 10.45 -8.68
C HIS A 141 12.84 10.14 -7.38
N GLU A 142 12.90 11.02 -6.37
CA GLU A 142 12.35 10.81 -5.03
C GLU A 142 10.86 10.46 -5.06
N ALA A 143 10.09 11.12 -5.93
CA ALA A 143 8.65 10.90 -6.09
C ALA A 143 8.29 9.55 -6.76
N ALA A 144 9.26 8.88 -7.39
CA ALA A 144 9.06 7.58 -8.03
C ALA A 144 9.39 6.41 -7.08
N ILE A 145 10.04 6.67 -5.94
CA ILE A 145 10.46 5.60 -5.04
C ILE A 145 9.27 5.13 -4.20
N ASP A 146 9.01 3.83 -4.24
CA ASP A 146 7.93 3.19 -3.49
C ASP A 146 8.43 2.31 -2.35
N MET A 147 9.65 1.79 -2.47
CA MET A 147 10.21 0.83 -1.54
C MET A 147 11.71 1.06 -1.31
N VAL A 148 12.11 0.91 -0.06
CA VAL A 148 13.50 0.93 0.38
C VAL A 148 13.74 -0.27 1.31
N GLY A 149 14.85 -0.97 1.09
CA GLY A 149 15.27 -2.11 1.90
C GLY A 149 16.27 -1.73 3.00
N PHE A 150 16.15 -2.34 4.17
CA PHE A 150 17.19 -2.28 5.21
C PHE A 150 17.06 -3.46 6.18
N VAL A 151 18.04 -3.62 7.06
CA VAL A 151 17.98 -4.56 8.19
C VAL A 151 18.18 -3.85 9.51
N TYR A 152 17.42 -4.24 10.54
CA TYR A 152 17.60 -3.73 11.89
C TYR A 152 17.13 -4.73 12.95
N GLN A 153 17.58 -4.54 14.19
CA GLN A 153 17.21 -5.43 15.30
C GLN A 153 15.84 -5.04 15.85
N THR A 154 14.92 -6.01 15.89
CA THR A 154 13.58 -5.90 16.48
C THR A 154 13.26 -7.19 17.22
N GLY A 155 12.77 -7.09 18.46
CA GLY A 155 12.49 -8.27 19.28
C GLY A 155 13.72 -9.14 19.55
N GLY A 156 14.93 -8.58 19.51
CA GLY A 156 16.18 -9.32 19.71
C GLY A 156 16.71 -10.04 18.47
N VAL A 157 16.05 -9.93 17.31
CA VAL A 157 16.42 -10.62 16.06
C VAL A 157 16.63 -9.60 14.94
N MET A 158 17.60 -9.85 14.06
CA MET A 158 17.79 -9.04 12.87
C MET A 158 16.65 -9.27 11.87
N SER A 159 16.00 -8.18 11.45
CA SER A 159 14.84 -8.19 10.57
C SER A 159 15.18 -7.53 9.24
N PRO A 160 15.33 -8.29 8.14
CA PRO A 160 15.28 -7.70 6.81
C PRO A 160 13.89 -7.09 6.62
N THR A 161 13.87 -5.87 6.13
CA THR A 161 12.71 -4.99 6.25
C THR A 161 12.49 -4.23 4.94
N LEU A 162 11.25 -4.25 4.46
CA LEU A 162 10.78 -3.43 3.35
C LEU A 162 10.01 -2.24 3.92
N CYS A 163 10.27 -1.04 3.42
CA CYS A 163 9.65 0.16 3.95
C CYS A 163 9.35 1.17 2.85
N CYS A 164 8.21 1.84 2.95
CA CYS A 164 7.88 2.95 2.06
C CYS A 164 8.55 4.26 2.53
N PRO A 165 8.87 5.19 1.62
CA PRO A 165 9.49 6.47 1.99
C PRO A 165 8.69 7.31 2.99
N ALA A 166 7.36 7.20 3.01
CA ALA A 166 6.51 7.99 3.89
C ALA A 166 6.54 7.52 5.37
N TYR A 167 6.98 6.30 5.64
CA TYR A 167 6.96 5.74 7.00
C TYR A 167 8.14 6.27 7.82
N SER A 168 7.87 7.05 8.87
CA SER A 168 8.88 7.80 9.63
C SER A 168 9.05 7.34 11.08
N GLY A 169 10.22 7.59 11.66
CA GLY A 169 10.60 7.18 13.01
C GLY A 169 11.99 6.55 13.07
N SER A 170 12.51 6.30 14.27
CA SER A 170 13.86 5.74 14.47
C SER A 170 14.01 4.29 14.01
N SER A 171 12.92 3.53 13.96
CA SER A 171 12.87 2.13 13.49
C SER A 171 12.26 1.99 12.08
N SER A 172 12.31 3.06 11.30
CA SER A 172 11.75 3.17 9.95
C SER A 172 12.82 3.57 8.93
N VAL A 173 12.41 3.76 7.68
CA VAL A 173 13.30 4.22 6.62
C VAL A 173 14.05 5.52 6.98
N THR A 174 13.44 6.46 7.72
CA THR A 174 14.11 7.72 8.10
C THR A 174 15.20 7.54 9.16
N GLY A 175 15.17 6.46 9.93
CA GLY A 175 16.22 6.11 10.90
C GLY A 175 17.46 5.51 10.23
N HIS A 176 17.29 4.89 9.07
CA HIS A 176 18.37 4.21 8.34
C HIS A 176 18.84 4.97 7.10
N TYR A 177 17.97 5.79 6.50
CA TYR A 177 18.24 6.67 5.37
C TYR A 177 17.74 8.09 5.69
N PRO A 178 18.46 8.87 6.52
CA PRO A 178 17.99 10.16 7.02
C PRO A 178 17.65 11.18 5.93
N ALA A 179 18.30 11.08 4.76
CA ALA A 179 18.06 11.95 3.61
C ALA A 179 16.59 11.95 3.14
N ILE A 180 15.87 10.83 3.31
CA ILE A 180 14.45 10.70 2.93
C ILE A 180 13.57 11.68 3.70
N THR A 181 13.96 12.09 4.91
CA THR A 181 13.20 13.06 5.72
C THR A 181 12.98 14.38 4.98
N ASN A 182 13.91 14.77 4.11
CA ASN A 182 13.89 16.03 3.37
C ASN A 182 13.24 15.91 1.98
N TRP A 183 12.77 14.73 1.59
CA TRP A 183 12.09 14.57 0.31
C TRP A 183 10.74 15.28 0.31
N VAL A 184 10.48 16.03 -0.76
CA VAL A 184 9.21 16.76 -0.94
C VAL A 184 8.04 15.79 -1.05
N THR A 185 8.22 14.73 -1.85
CA THR A 185 7.24 13.66 -2.03
C THR A 185 7.81 12.36 -1.49
N ARG A 186 6.97 11.64 -0.73
CA ARG A 186 7.30 10.34 -0.14
C ARG A 186 6.09 9.43 -0.32
N ASN A 187 6.21 8.40 -1.14
CA ASN A 187 5.09 7.50 -1.42
C ASN A 187 4.79 6.64 -0.19
N SER A 188 3.51 6.44 0.13
CA SER A 188 3.06 5.62 1.26
C SER A 188 2.54 4.25 0.81
N THR A 189 3.42 3.47 0.17
CA THR A 189 3.16 2.04 -0.08
C THR A 189 2.85 1.31 1.24
N LEU A 190 1.80 0.49 1.23
CA LEU A 190 1.34 -0.30 2.37
C LEU A 190 1.54 -1.78 2.09
N TYR A 191 2.12 -2.49 3.05
CA TYR A 191 2.35 -3.94 3.00
C TYR A 191 1.38 -4.66 3.92
N ASP A 192 0.77 -5.74 3.43
CA ASP A 192 -0.07 -6.64 4.23
C ASP A 192 0.78 -7.63 5.01
N TYR A 193 0.99 -7.33 6.30
CA TYR A 193 1.76 -8.20 7.18
C TYR A 193 0.97 -9.44 7.60
N TYR A 194 -0.37 -9.41 7.61
CA TYR A 194 -1.16 -10.57 8.01
C TYR A 194 -1.03 -11.70 7.01
N THR A 195 -1.16 -11.39 5.72
CA THR A 195 -0.97 -12.40 4.66
C THR A 195 0.46 -12.93 4.63
N SER A 196 1.46 -12.05 4.80
CA SER A 196 2.87 -12.46 4.85
C SER A 196 3.19 -13.34 6.06
N ASP A 197 2.84 -12.91 7.27
CA ASP A 197 3.21 -13.60 8.52
C ASP A 197 2.51 -14.94 8.67
N ASN A 198 1.29 -15.06 8.13
CA ASN A 198 0.52 -16.31 8.13
C ASN A 198 0.67 -17.13 6.84
N GLN A 199 1.53 -16.68 5.90
CA GLN A 199 1.82 -17.35 4.63
C GLN A 199 0.54 -17.76 3.86
N LEU A 200 -0.44 -16.86 3.76
CA LEU A 200 -1.71 -17.19 3.11
C LEU A 200 -1.60 -17.33 1.59
N ILE A 201 -0.48 -16.90 1.03
CA ILE A 201 -0.11 -17.07 -0.38
C ILE A 201 1.21 -17.81 -0.44
N SER A 202 1.21 -18.96 -1.12
CA SER A 202 2.40 -19.76 -1.42
C SER A 202 3.16 -19.21 -2.64
N GLU A 203 4.43 -19.57 -2.75
CA GLU A 203 5.26 -19.23 -3.93
C GLU A 203 4.65 -19.78 -5.23
N ALA A 204 4.08 -21.00 -5.21
CA ALA A 204 3.42 -21.58 -6.38
C ALA A 204 2.17 -20.79 -6.83
N GLN A 205 1.40 -20.25 -5.88
CA GLN A 205 0.27 -19.36 -6.20
C GLN A 205 0.76 -18.04 -6.79
N PHE A 206 1.83 -17.47 -6.23
CA PHE A 206 2.47 -16.29 -6.81
C PHE A 206 2.92 -16.56 -8.25
N ASP A 207 3.63 -17.66 -8.49
CA ASP A 207 4.15 -18.02 -9.81
C ASP A 207 3.01 -18.24 -10.82
N GLY A 208 1.93 -18.91 -10.40
CA GLY A 208 0.74 -19.16 -11.19
C GLY A 208 -0.17 -17.94 -11.42
N ALA A 209 0.10 -16.79 -10.79
CA ALA A 209 -0.70 -15.58 -10.99
C ALA A 209 -0.50 -15.04 -12.42
N ALA A 210 -1.49 -15.28 -13.28
CA ALA A 210 -1.50 -14.88 -14.69
C ALA A 210 -2.14 -13.50 -14.94
N ASN A 211 -2.91 -12.99 -13.98
CA ASN A 211 -3.56 -11.68 -14.01
C ASN A 211 -3.59 -11.08 -12.59
N ASP A 212 -4.09 -9.87 -12.46
CA ASP A 212 -4.08 -9.12 -11.20
C ASP A 212 -5.10 -9.58 -10.15
N SER A 213 -5.92 -10.60 -10.45
CA SER A 213 -6.95 -11.09 -9.52
C SER A 213 -6.37 -11.57 -8.19
N LEU A 214 -5.23 -12.26 -8.23
CA LEU A 214 -4.55 -12.71 -7.02
C LEU A 214 -3.93 -11.52 -6.26
N LEU A 215 -3.36 -10.55 -6.98
CA LEU A 215 -2.74 -9.36 -6.37
C LEU A 215 -3.79 -8.57 -5.56
N VAL A 216 -4.98 -8.41 -6.15
CA VAL A 216 -6.12 -7.75 -5.50
C VAL A 216 -6.66 -8.56 -4.32
N SER A 217 -6.90 -9.85 -4.50
CA SER A 217 -7.55 -10.69 -3.47
C SER A 217 -6.63 -11.08 -2.31
N ALA A 218 -5.31 -11.11 -2.53
CA ALA A 218 -4.31 -11.39 -1.50
C ALA A 218 -4.20 -10.25 -0.49
N TYR A 219 -4.27 -8.99 -0.92
CA TYR A 219 -4.11 -7.83 -0.04
C TYR A 219 -5.29 -7.65 0.93
N LYS A 220 -4.99 -7.64 2.24
CA LYS A 220 -5.96 -7.42 3.32
C LYS A 220 -5.75 -6.05 3.96
N PRO A 221 -6.56 -5.02 3.60
CA PRO A 221 -6.35 -3.63 4.02
C PRO A 221 -6.43 -3.40 5.54
N GLY A 222 -7.07 -4.30 6.29
CA GLY A 222 -7.21 -4.17 7.75
C GLY A 222 -5.93 -4.45 8.55
N ASN A 223 -4.89 -5.01 7.92
CA ASN A 223 -3.65 -5.42 8.59
C ASN A 223 -2.42 -4.97 7.79
N VAL A 224 -2.30 -3.65 7.61
CA VAL A 224 -1.27 -3.08 6.72
C VAL A 224 -0.40 -2.06 7.44
N SER A 225 0.82 -1.91 6.94
CA SER A 225 1.81 -0.98 7.49
C SER A 225 2.72 -0.49 6.36
N GLY A 226 3.24 0.73 6.48
CA GLY A 226 4.32 1.22 5.61
C GLY A 226 5.68 0.55 5.86
N LEU A 227 5.72 -0.40 6.79
CA LEU A 227 6.88 -1.17 7.22
C LEU A 227 6.51 -2.66 7.28
N CYS A 228 7.21 -3.49 6.50
CA CYS A 228 7.12 -4.95 6.53
C CYS A 228 8.40 -5.53 7.12
N LYS A 229 8.32 -6.03 8.35
CA LYS A 229 9.45 -6.65 9.06
C LYS A 229 9.56 -8.12 8.71
N TYR A 230 10.72 -8.71 9.00
CA TYR A 230 10.97 -10.14 8.85
C TYR A 230 10.69 -10.63 7.42
N ALA A 231 11.05 -9.82 6.41
CA ALA A 231 10.88 -10.12 5.00
C ALA A 231 11.91 -11.18 4.54
N TYR A 232 11.87 -12.36 5.15
CA TYR A 232 12.76 -13.49 4.86
C TYR A 232 12.38 -14.20 3.55
N ALA A 233 13.33 -14.94 2.99
CA ALA A 233 13.12 -15.80 1.83
C ALA A 233 11.92 -16.77 2.02
N GLY A 234 11.22 -17.05 0.92
CA GLY A 234 10.01 -17.89 0.90
C GLY A 234 8.72 -17.16 1.29
N ARG A 235 8.78 -15.89 1.71
CA ARG A 235 7.59 -15.08 1.98
C ARG A 235 7.03 -14.47 0.70
N VAL A 236 5.69 -14.46 0.60
CA VAL A 236 4.94 -13.65 -0.38
C VAL A 236 4.24 -12.52 0.35
N ILE A 237 4.55 -11.28 -0.02
CA ILE A 237 4.12 -10.06 0.66
C ILE A 237 3.23 -9.25 -0.29
N PRO A 238 1.90 -9.23 -0.09
CA PRO A 238 1.02 -8.33 -0.83
C PRO A 238 1.25 -6.88 -0.42
N PHE A 239 1.09 -5.98 -1.36
CA PHE A 239 1.21 -4.55 -1.13
C PHE A 239 0.23 -3.73 -1.98
N LYS A 240 0.07 -2.47 -1.60
CA LYS A 240 -0.63 -1.44 -2.36
C LYS A 240 0.20 -0.15 -2.39
N THR A 241 0.50 0.36 -3.59
CA THR A 241 1.24 1.63 -3.78
C THR A 241 0.38 2.85 -3.41
N GLU A 242 1.02 4.02 -3.29
CA GLU A 242 0.33 5.30 -3.00
C GLU A 242 -0.79 5.61 -3.99
N ASP A 243 -0.54 5.38 -5.29
CA ASP A 243 -1.51 5.60 -6.36
C ASP A 243 -2.58 4.50 -6.46
N GLY A 244 -2.43 3.44 -5.67
CA GLY A 244 -3.45 2.43 -5.42
C GLY A 244 -3.31 1.14 -6.22
N LYS A 245 -2.18 0.91 -6.89
CA LYS A 245 -1.89 -0.36 -7.58
C LYS A 245 -1.63 -1.48 -6.58
N TYR A 246 -2.22 -2.64 -6.84
CA TYR A 246 -2.01 -3.85 -6.07
C TYR A 246 -0.83 -4.64 -6.63
N GLY A 247 -0.05 -5.24 -5.74
CA GLY A 247 1.04 -6.12 -6.12
C GLY A 247 1.39 -7.14 -5.05
N MET A 248 2.34 -8.02 -5.39
CA MET A 248 2.94 -8.99 -4.48
C MET A 248 4.45 -9.04 -4.70
N ILE A 249 5.19 -9.25 -3.62
CA ILE A 249 6.64 -9.47 -3.62
C ILE A 249 6.90 -10.90 -3.16
N LYS A 250 7.65 -11.70 -3.93
CA LYS A 250 8.13 -13.02 -3.51
C LYS A 250 9.61 -12.92 -3.13
N MET A 251 9.93 -13.10 -1.85
CA MET A 251 11.30 -13.01 -1.35
C MET A 251 12.11 -14.24 -1.73
N LYS A 252 13.20 -14.07 -2.49
CA LYS A 252 14.11 -15.16 -2.89
C LYS A 252 15.29 -15.29 -1.94
N ARG A 253 15.83 -14.16 -1.49
CA ARG A 253 16.95 -14.08 -0.54
C ARG A 253 16.81 -12.81 0.29
N SER A 254 17.12 -12.92 1.57
CA SER A 254 17.21 -11.78 2.47
C SER A 254 18.31 -12.01 3.49
N ASP A 255 19.44 -11.32 3.30
CA ASP A 255 20.52 -11.33 4.28
C ASP A 255 20.11 -10.54 5.54
N ILE A 256 20.82 -10.79 6.65
CA ILE A 256 20.56 -10.16 7.94
C ILE A 256 21.68 -9.19 8.39
N ASP A 257 22.65 -8.96 7.50
CA ASP A 257 23.78 -8.07 7.73
C ASP A 257 23.54 -6.71 7.06
N THR A 258 24.06 -5.64 7.66
CA THR A 258 23.79 -4.26 7.20
C THR A 258 24.39 -3.94 5.83
N ASP A 259 25.37 -4.70 5.38
CA ASP A 259 26.02 -4.67 4.07
C ASP A 259 25.56 -5.83 3.16
N GLY A 260 24.57 -6.60 3.59
CA GLY A 260 24.01 -7.73 2.85
C GLY A 260 23.08 -7.32 1.71
N VAL A 261 22.40 -8.32 1.15
CA VAL A 261 21.59 -8.20 -0.07
C VAL A 261 20.18 -8.77 0.14
N MET A 262 19.19 -8.15 -0.53
CA MET A 262 17.88 -8.74 -0.78
C MET A 262 17.69 -9.02 -2.27
N GLU A 263 17.17 -10.21 -2.57
CA GLU A 263 16.69 -10.57 -3.91
C GLU A 263 15.22 -11.00 -3.82
N PHE A 264 14.40 -10.50 -4.73
CA PHE A 264 12.96 -10.82 -4.78
C PHE A 264 12.38 -10.67 -6.18
N GLU A 265 11.20 -11.23 -6.38
CA GLU A 265 10.38 -11.02 -7.57
C GLU A 265 9.20 -10.10 -7.24
N VAL A 266 8.76 -9.31 -8.20
CA VAL A 266 7.59 -8.43 -8.04
C VAL A 266 6.59 -8.68 -9.15
N LYS A 267 5.32 -8.87 -8.77
CA LYS A 267 4.17 -8.78 -9.68
C LYS A 267 3.29 -7.62 -9.26
N ILE A 268 2.97 -6.71 -10.17
CA ILE A 268 2.17 -5.50 -9.89
C ILE A 268 1.21 -5.23 -11.04
N GLN A 269 0.09 -4.58 -10.76
CA GLN A 269 -0.77 -4.00 -11.79
C GLN A 269 -0.01 -2.98 -12.66
N PRO A 270 -0.35 -2.87 -13.96
CA PRO A 270 0.27 -1.94 -14.89
C PRO A 270 -0.01 -0.47 -14.59
#